data_AF-A0A967GXN4-F1
#
_entry.id   AF-A0A967GXN4-F1
#
_cell.length_a   1.000
_cell.length_b   1.000
_cell.length_c   1.000
_cell.angle_alpha   90.00
_cell.angle_beta   90.00
_cell.angle_gamma   90.00
#
_symmetry.space_group_name_H-M   'P 1'
#
loop_
_entity.id
_entity.type
_entity.pdbx_description
1 polymer ?
#
loop_
_entity_poly.entity_id
_entity_poly.type
_entity_poly.pdbx_seq_one_letter_code
_entity_poly.pdbx_strand_id
1 'polypeptide(L)'
;YVQGGYLLKQGRTPNKFGPPANPYAFGDLPMMRSGNEIVRFSHNTIVCEGTAVPTRMQGRFLAADPLHHLLVLSERKRRGSTFETADLGHPLKSEDPAFRPVYLC
;
A
#
# COMPACT_ATOMS: atom_id res chain seq x y z
N TYR A 1 -9.30 5.53 3.42
CA TYR A 1 -10.19 5.94 2.31
C TYR A 1 -10.51 7.42 2.51
N VAL A 2 -10.29 8.28 1.52
CA VAL A 2 -10.62 9.71 1.64
C VAL A 2 -12.11 9.88 1.38
N GLN A 3 -12.86 10.36 2.38
CA GLN A 3 -14.30 10.58 2.24
C GLN A 3 -14.59 11.60 1.15
N GLY A 4 -15.50 11.26 0.23
CA GLY A 4 -15.85 12.11 -0.92
C GLY A 4 -14.81 12.15 -2.05
N GLY A 5 -13.68 11.46 -1.92
CA GLY A 5 -12.66 11.38 -2.96
C GLY A 5 -13.06 10.42 -4.09
N TYR A 6 -12.92 10.88 -5.34
CA TYR A 6 -12.97 10.00 -6.51
C TYR A 6 -11.62 9.29 -6.64
N LEU A 7 -11.63 7.96 -6.57
CA LEU A 7 -10.43 7.12 -6.69
C LEU A 7 -10.47 6.41 -8.03
N LEU A 8 -9.32 6.36 -8.70
CA LEU A 8 -9.18 5.66 -9.98
C LEU A 8 -9.31 4.13 -9.77
N LYS A 9 -10.50 3.56 -9.98
CA LYS A 9 -10.82 2.16 -9.62
C LYS A 9 -10.58 1.12 -10.72
N GLN A 10 -10.18 1.49 -11.94
CA GLN A 10 -9.65 0.60 -13.00
C GLN A 10 -9.24 1.43 -14.24
N GLY A 11 -7.96 1.43 -14.60
CA GLY A 11 -7.46 2.08 -15.83
C GLY A 11 -7.35 3.61 -15.76
N ARG A 12 -6.95 4.24 -16.87
CA ARG A 12 -6.79 5.71 -17.01
C ARG A 12 -8.10 6.45 -17.31
N THR A 13 -9.16 5.73 -17.64
CA THR A 13 -10.45 6.30 -18.05
C THR A 13 -11.57 5.77 -17.17
N PRO A 14 -12.65 6.54 -16.96
CA PRO A 14 -13.79 6.13 -16.12
C PRO A 14 -14.61 4.97 -16.69
N ASN A 15 -14.17 4.31 -17.78
CA ASN A 15 -14.98 3.49 -18.69
C ASN A 15 -15.93 2.51 -18.00
N LYS A 16 -15.52 1.87 -16.90
CA LYS A 16 -16.36 0.92 -16.17
C LYS A 16 -17.45 1.56 -15.30
N PHE A 17 -17.21 2.77 -14.79
CA PHE A 17 -18.05 3.41 -13.78
C PHE A 17 -18.75 4.68 -14.27
N GLY A 18 -18.49 5.09 -15.51
CA GLY A 18 -19.05 6.30 -16.09
C GLY A 18 -18.40 7.57 -15.53
N PRO A 19 -18.81 8.75 -16.02
CA PRO A 19 -18.28 10.03 -15.53
C PRO A 19 -18.67 10.27 -14.06
N PRO A 20 -17.90 11.09 -13.32
CA PRO A 20 -18.25 11.49 -11.96
C PRO A 20 -19.66 12.11 -11.91
N ALA A 21 -20.48 11.65 -10.96
CA ALA A 21 -21.82 12.21 -10.76
C ALA A 21 -21.80 13.66 -10.23
N ASN A 22 -20.71 14.06 -9.56
CA ASN A 22 -20.55 15.42 -9.05
C ASN A 22 -19.99 16.34 -10.16
N PRO A 23 -20.74 17.36 -10.61
CA PRO A 23 -20.28 18.30 -11.64
C PRO A 23 -19.12 19.20 -11.17
N TYR A 24 -18.86 19.24 -9.86
CA TYR A 24 -17.72 19.95 -9.26
C TYR A 24 -16.55 19.01 -8.92
N ALA A 25 -16.46 17.86 -9.58
CA ALA A 25 -15.29 16.98 -9.50
C ALA A 25 -14.18 17.48 -10.44
N PHE A 26 -13.06 17.91 -9.87
CA PHE A 26 -11.92 18.46 -10.63
C PHE A 26 -10.84 17.42 -10.97
N GLY A 27 -11.12 16.14 -10.76
CA GLY A 27 -10.22 15.03 -11.09
C GLY A 27 -10.30 13.88 -10.10
N ASP A 28 -9.43 12.89 -10.31
CA ASP A 28 -9.34 11.67 -9.51
C ASP A 28 -8.07 11.65 -8.66
N LEU A 29 -8.15 11.04 -7.49
CA LEU A 29 -7.01 10.70 -6.66
C LEU A 29 -6.34 9.43 -7.25
N PRO A 30 -5.08 9.53 -7.72
CA PRO A 30 -4.38 8.38 -8.25
C PRO A 30 -4.04 7.38 -7.15
N MET A 31 -3.73 6.15 -7.55
CA MET A 31 -3.13 5.16 -6.66
C MET A 31 -1.80 5.70 -6.09
N MET A 32 -1.47 5.29 -4.86
CA MET A 32 -0.17 5.57 -4.26
C MET A 32 0.93 5.07 -5.19
N ARG A 33 1.95 5.90 -5.45
CA ARG A 33 3.01 5.54 -6.38
C ARG A 33 3.87 4.44 -5.77
N SER A 34 4.17 3.42 -6.56
CA SER A 34 5.18 2.42 -6.24
C SER A 34 6.42 2.68 -7.08
N GLY A 35 7.59 2.68 -6.45
CA GLY A 35 8.89 2.64 -7.10
C GLY A 35 9.33 1.21 -7.44
N ASN A 36 8.56 0.19 -7.05
CA ASN A 36 8.84 -1.20 -7.40
C ASN A 36 8.45 -1.47 -8.86
N GLU A 37 9.28 -2.23 -9.57
CA GLU A 37 9.03 -2.65 -10.96
C GLU A 37 7.80 -3.57 -11.07
N ILE A 38 7.57 -4.40 -10.05
CA ILE A 38 6.50 -5.38 -10.01
C ILE A 38 5.47 -5.00 -8.93
N VAL A 39 4.18 -5.21 -9.24
CA VAL A 39 3.09 -4.99 -8.30
C VAL A 39 3.13 -6.08 -7.22
N ARG A 40 3.25 -5.65 -5.96
CA ARG A 40 3.21 -6.53 -4.79
C ARG A 40 1.79 -7.07 -4.54
N PHE A 41 1.72 -8.28 -3.99
CA PHE A 41 0.48 -8.80 -3.40
C PHE A 41 0.47 -8.51 -1.89
N SER A 42 -0.11 -7.38 -1.48
CA SER A 42 -0.24 -7.02 -0.07
C SER A 42 -1.70 -7.17 0.40
N HIS A 43 -1.92 -8.03 1.40
CA HIS A 43 -3.26 -8.25 1.97
C HIS A 43 -3.61 -7.23 3.06
N ASN A 44 -2.65 -6.94 3.95
CA ASN A 44 -2.78 -5.95 5.02
C ASN A 44 -1.51 -5.09 5.06
N THR A 45 -1.61 -3.84 5.49
CA THR A 45 -0.47 -2.92 5.64
C THR A 45 -0.69 -1.99 6.83
N ILE A 46 0.32 -1.89 7.69
CA ILE A 46 0.39 -0.93 8.81
C ILE A 46 1.55 0.04 8.62
N VAL A 47 1.53 1.16 9.35
CA VAL A 47 2.70 2.04 9.52
C VAL A 47 3.32 1.76 10.89
N CYS A 48 4.62 1.46 10.90
CA CYS A 48 5.35 1.19 12.13
C CYS A 48 5.74 2.51 12.82
N GLU A 49 4.86 3.11 13.62
CA GLU A 49 5.11 4.39 14.30
C GLU A 49 5.45 4.24 15.80
N GLY A 50 5.27 3.05 16.36
CA GLY A 50 5.59 2.77 17.77
C GLY A 50 7.09 2.81 18.05
N THR A 51 7.49 3.34 19.20
CA THR A 51 8.91 3.41 19.63
C THR A 51 9.50 2.05 20.00
N ALA A 52 8.64 1.07 20.29
CA ALA A 52 9.05 -0.31 20.59
C ALA A 52 9.47 -1.12 19.36
N VAL A 53 9.22 -0.62 18.14
CA VAL A 53 9.68 -1.30 16.92
C VAL A 53 11.16 -0.96 16.62
N PRO A 54 11.92 -1.87 16.00
CA PRO A 54 13.31 -1.60 15.62
C PRO A 54 13.44 -0.31 14.78
N THR A 55 14.48 0.48 15.02
CA THR A 55 14.71 1.78 14.35
C THR A 55 14.66 1.68 12.82
N ARG A 56 15.13 0.57 12.25
CA ARG A 56 15.08 0.31 10.80
C ARG A 56 13.66 0.24 10.22
N MET A 57 12.65 0.02 11.06
CA MET A 57 11.24 -0.11 10.67
C MET A 57 10.42 1.14 10.99
N GLN A 58 10.93 2.07 11.81
CA GLN A 58 10.15 3.24 12.23
C GLN A 58 9.77 4.14 11.05
N GLY A 59 8.51 4.56 11.00
CA GLY A 59 7.93 5.37 9.92
C GLY A 59 7.79 4.65 8.57
N ARG A 60 8.07 3.34 8.52
CA ARG A 60 7.98 2.50 7.32
C ARG A 60 6.63 1.78 7.26
N PHE A 61 6.25 1.34 6.06
CA PHE A 61 5.14 0.42 5.89
C PHE A 61 5.59 -1.01 6.13
N LEU A 62 4.77 -1.78 6.83
CA LEU A 62 4.90 -3.23 6.92
C LEU A 62 3.65 -3.86 6.33
N ALA A 63 3.83 -4.71 5.33
CA ALA A 63 2.75 -5.38 4.63
C ALA A 63 2.84 -6.91 4.76
N ALA A 64 1.69 -7.55 4.82
CA ALA A 64 1.59 -9.01 4.83
C ALA A 64 1.36 -9.54 3.41
N ASP A 65 2.16 -10.52 3.00
CA ASP A 65 1.98 -11.30 1.78
C ASP A 65 1.71 -12.78 2.17
N PRO A 66 0.44 -13.16 2.30
CA PRO A 66 0.08 -14.52 2.67
C PRO A 66 0.47 -15.55 1.60
N LEU A 67 0.47 -15.19 0.31
CA LEU A 67 0.74 -16.13 -0.76
C LEU A 67 2.20 -16.56 -0.79
N HIS A 68 3.10 -15.61 -0.52
CA HIS A 68 4.55 -15.84 -0.52
C HIS A 68 5.14 -16.08 0.88
N HIS A 69 4.31 -16.26 1.91
CA HIS A 69 4.74 -16.62 3.27
C HIS A 69 5.70 -15.60 3.89
N LEU A 70 5.47 -14.31 3.65
CA LEU A 70 6.41 -13.26 4.04
C LEU A 70 5.73 -11.96 4.47
N LEU A 71 6.53 -11.13 5.15
CA LEU A 71 6.24 -9.73 5.34
C LEU A 71 7.14 -8.90 4.42
N VAL A 72 6.62 -7.77 3.93
CA VAL A 72 7.35 -6.80 3.09
C VAL A 72 7.50 -5.51 3.88
N LEU A 73 8.74 -5.05 4.05
CA LEU A 73 9.03 -3.72 4.59
C LEU A 73 9.22 -2.76 3.43
N SER A 74 8.48 -1.65 3.42
CA SER A 74 8.59 -0.63 2.37
C SER A 74 8.86 0.74 2.98
N GLU A 75 9.72 1.52 2.35
CA GLU A 75 9.88 2.91 2.69
C GLU A 75 8.70 3.77 2.25
N ARG A 76 8.45 4.83 3.02
CA ARG A 76 7.42 5.84 2.77
C ARG A 76 8.12 7.17 2.45
N LYS A 77 8.20 7.53 1.17
CA LYS A 77 8.77 8.80 0.69
C LYS A 77 7.64 9.81 0.47
N ARG A 78 7.76 11.01 1.04
CA ARG A 78 6.77 12.07 0.84
C ARG A 78 6.78 12.52 -0.62
N ARG A 79 5.60 12.62 -1.24
CA ARG A 79 5.41 13.07 -2.62
C ARG A 79 4.20 14.01 -2.71
N GLY A 80 4.45 15.31 -2.54
CA GLY A 80 3.38 16.31 -2.43
C GLY A 80 2.48 16.02 -1.23
N SER A 81 1.18 15.89 -1.48
CA SER A 81 0.16 15.53 -0.49
C SER A 81 -0.08 14.01 -0.37
N THR A 82 0.76 13.18 -1.00
CA THR A 82 0.70 11.71 -0.93
C THR A 82 2.09 11.14 -0.63
N PHE A 83 2.22 9.81 -0.71
CA PHE A 83 3.47 9.09 -0.56
C PHE A 83 3.81 8.28 -1.81
N GLU A 84 5.09 7.99 -1.95
CA GLU A 84 5.64 6.98 -2.83
C GLU A 84 6.30 5.89 -1.98
N THR A 85 6.14 4.63 -2.39
CA THR A 85 6.67 3.49 -1.66
C THR A 85 7.66 2.70 -2.49
N ALA A 86 8.73 2.22 -1.85
CA ALA A 86 9.67 1.28 -2.44
C ALA A 86 10.01 0.19 -1.41
N ASP A 87 10.19 -1.04 -1.87
CA ASP A 87 10.47 -2.16 -0.97
C ASP A 87 11.92 -2.13 -0.51
N LEU A 88 12.11 -2.35 0.80
CA LEU A 88 13.41 -2.44 1.45
C LEU A 88 13.82 -3.91 1.69
N GLY A 89 12.87 -4.85 1.55
CA GLY A 89 13.10 -6.29 1.69
C GLY A 89 12.06 -6.98 2.59
N HIS A 90 12.39 -8.19 3.01
CA HIS A 90 11.47 -9.09 3.71
C HIS A 90 11.91 -9.31 5.16
N PRO A 91 11.39 -8.55 6.14
CA PRO A 91 11.82 -8.68 7.54
C PRO A 91 11.45 -10.02 8.17
N LEU A 92 10.52 -10.76 7.58
CA LEU A 92 10.12 -12.11 7.99
C LEU A 92 9.74 -12.91 6.75
N LYS A 93 10.28 -14.11 6.62
CA LYS A 93 9.93 -15.10 5.60
C LYS A 93 9.93 -16.48 6.25
N SER A 94 8.95 -17.31 5.89
CA SER A 94 8.86 -18.69 6.36
C SER A 94 8.85 -19.66 5.18
N GLU A 95 9.34 -20.87 5.42
CA GLU A 95 9.18 -22.02 4.51
C GLU A 95 8.00 -22.91 4.90
N ASP A 96 7.39 -22.67 6.07
CA ASP A 96 6.19 -23.38 6.52
C ASP A 96 4.98 -23.01 5.64
N PRO A 97 4.38 -23.97 4.91
CA PRO A 97 3.20 -23.72 4.09
C PRO A 97 1.98 -23.21 4.88
N ALA A 98 1.93 -23.45 6.18
CA ALA A 98 0.87 -22.95 7.07
C ALA A 98 1.08 -21.49 7.49
N PHE A 99 2.29 -20.94 7.33
CA PHE A 99 2.55 -19.54 7.65
C PHE A 99 1.90 -18.63 6.60
N ARG A 100 0.71 -18.11 6.92
CA ARG A 100 -0.06 -17.20 6.07
C ARG A 100 -0.34 -15.93 6.86
N PRO A 101 0.53 -14.91 6.86
CA PRO A 101 0.28 -13.67 7.60
C PRO A 101 -0.93 -12.96 7.00
N VAL A 102 -1.97 -12.74 7.80
CA VAL A 102 -3.24 -12.14 7.34
C VAL A 102 -3.54 -10.82 8.07
N TYR A 103 -3.14 -10.72 9.33
CA TYR A 103 -3.47 -9.59 10.19
C TYR A 103 -2.24 -8.98 10.84
N LEU A 104 -2.20 -7.65 10.85
CA LEU A 104 -1.21 -6.80 11.49
C LEU A 104 -2.00 -5.71 12.24
N CYS A 105 -1.59 -5.39 13.47
CA CYS A 105 -2.21 -4.37 14.33
C CYS A 105 -1.29 -3.14 14.50
#